data_AF-A0A8J3UFM4-F1
#
_entry.id   AF-A0A8J3UFM4-F1
#
_cell.length_a   1.000
_cell.length_b   1.000
_cell.length_c   1.000
_cell.angle_alpha   90.00
_cell.angle_beta   90.00
_cell.angle_gamma   90.00
#
_symmetry.space_group_name_H-M   'P 1'
#
loop_
_entity.id
_entity.type
_entity.pdbx_description
1 polymer ?
#
loop_
_entity_poly.entity_id
_entity_poly.type
_entity_poly.pdbx_seq_one_letter_code
_entity_poly.pdbx_strand_id
1 'polypeptide(L)'
;MAEETAILRAAPDLADRVVRLSRRRKSRRLKLVAAAAAVVVAAGAVPAFVTLSRTDRSVSDRVVAEVDGVEVHYLPADMGEPERVSLEERDRGDTIRLWGEGLRWSAGDRFIQVSVYRPKNKITDVMDIWSLNVLRDVDESTARQGFASTTDRTDRIWVAQPGVLLRVITSVSMKGELDRIAKGLRVSRSSSSTRPAAAPSRRADDPRSFGGVRLGHLPDGFTTEQGNASMITDGIGRWFNRGGGSLSVVVVWGDIAHDLDSFREVTAWPTDERLVKVRETEVREIAMRGTPALEGRVLSTNGFGDKGRMLLWVIRPGLGVRIWASPDLVDTMPEIARGIAPIAPLKGNAVDEVRVPYVPEGLRLGAARSSTGPDWVMTARRWRSPDDPARQVSVEVYHGTAVGNRDWAGGVAGVDAEPDVIGGVEGMVWRSAREQRFAWREDTGLGVAVTVSAGSQPELAQVVEGIHAGG
;
A
#
# COMPACT_ATOMS: atom_id res chain seq x y z
N MET A 1 -45.84 33.21 -81.92
CA MET A 1 -44.53 32.53 -81.97
C MET A 1 -43.60 33.18 -80.95
N ALA A 2 -43.74 33.09 -79.62
CA ALA A 2 -44.30 32.07 -78.73
C ALA A 2 -43.81 30.65 -79.06
N GLU A 3 -43.05 30.08 -78.11
CA GLU A 3 -42.62 28.67 -78.00
C GLU A 3 -41.44 28.25 -78.90
N GLU A 4 -40.25 28.12 -78.29
CA GLU A 4 -39.25 27.03 -78.49
C GLU A 4 -37.84 27.40 -77.96
N THR A 5 -37.74 28.00 -76.78
CA THR A 5 -36.45 28.09 -76.05
C THR A 5 -36.61 27.76 -74.56
N ALA A 6 -37.32 26.67 -74.28
CA ALA A 6 -37.32 26.02 -72.98
C ALA A 6 -36.88 24.56 -73.15
N ILE A 7 -36.14 24.06 -72.16
CA ILE A 7 -35.68 22.68 -71.97
C ILE A 7 -34.23 22.43 -72.42
N LEU A 8 -33.28 22.72 -71.51
CA LEU A 8 -32.31 21.75 -70.97
C LEU A 8 -31.38 22.47 -69.96
N ARG A 9 -31.92 22.77 -68.77
CA ARG A 9 -31.10 23.01 -67.57
C ARG A 9 -30.90 21.66 -66.87
N ALA A 10 -29.78 21.01 -67.12
CA ALA A 10 -29.33 19.87 -66.32
C ALA A 10 -28.91 20.38 -64.93
N ALA A 11 -29.47 19.79 -63.89
CA ALA A 11 -29.18 20.15 -62.50
C ALA A 11 -27.72 19.81 -62.13
N PRO A 12 -27.00 20.68 -61.40
CA PRO A 12 -25.58 20.48 -61.03
C PRO A 12 -25.33 19.38 -59.99
N ASP A 13 -26.35 18.63 -59.56
CA ASP A 13 -26.27 17.69 -58.42
C ASP A 13 -25.90 16.24 -58.81
N LEU A 14 -25.72 15.94 -60.10
CA LEU A 14 -25.32 14.59 -60.55
C LEU A 14 -23.80 14.39 -60.65
N ALA A 15 -23.03 15.44 -60.94
CA ALA A 15 -21.58 15.35 -61.03
C ALA A 15 -20.92 15.12 -59.65
N ASP A 16 -21.45 15.76 -58.60
CA ASP A 16 -20.89 15.65 -57.25
C ASP A 16 -21.19 14.30 -56.57
N ARG A 17 -22.30 13.64 -56.92
CA ARG A 17 -22.62 12.29 -56.42
C ARG A 17 -21.69 11.22 -56.96
N VAL A 18 -21.26 11.33 -58.23
CA VAL A 18 -20.39 10.34 -58.86
C VAL A 18 -18.95 10.45 -58.33
N VAL A 19 -18.49 11.67 -58.02
CA VAL A 19 -17.15 11.90 -57.43
C VAL A 19 -17.05 11.38 -55.99
N ARG A 20 -18.12 11.52 -55.17
CA ARG A 20 -18.14 10.96 -53.80
C ARG A 20 -18.19 9.43 -53.75
N LEU A 21 -18.88 8.78 -54.69
CA LEU A 21 -19.00 7.32 -54.72
C LEU A 21 -17.70 6.65 -55.22
N SER A 22 -16.93 7.28 -56.11
CA SER A 22 -15.65 6.73 -56.58
C SER A 22 -14.55 6.77 -55.51
N ARG A 23 -14.48 7.83 -54.70
CA ARG A 23 -13.53 7.94 -53.56
C ARG A 23 -13.81 6.91 -52.45
N ARG A 24 -15.08 6.61 -52.15
CA ARG A 24 -15.44 5.58 -51.15
C ARG A 24 -15.10 4.16 -51.59
N ARG A 25 -15.18 3.84 -52.89
CA ARG A 25 -14.76 2.52 -53.41
C ARG A 25 -13.24 2.33 -53.40
N LYS A 26 -12.46 3.39 -53.67
CA LYS A 26 -10.98 3.31 -53.61
C LYS A 26 -10.44 3.15 -52.18
N SER A 27 -11.02 3.80 -51.18
CA SER A 27 -10.54 3.66 -49.78
C SER A 27 -10.82 2.28 -49.17
N ARG A 28 -11.91 1.61 -49.57
CA ARG A 28 -12.21 0.25 -49.11
C ARG A 28 -11.26 -0.81 -49.69
N ARG A 29 -10.81 -0.65 -50.94
CA ARG A 29 -9.83 -1.56 -51.55
C ARG A 29 -8.42 -1.43 -50.95
N LEU A 30 -8.00 -0.21 -50.63
CA LEU A 30 -6.72 0.04 -49.94
C LEU A 30 -6.68 -0.56 -48.52
N LYS A 31 -7.81 -0.54 -47.79
CA LYS A 31 -7.89 -1.16 -46.45
C LYS A 31 -7.83 -2.68 -46.48
N LEU A 32 -8.37 -3.32 -47.51
CA LEU A 32 -8.32 -4.78 -47.67
C LEU A 32 -6.93 -5.30 -48.04
N VAL A 33 -6.19 -4.57 -48.88
CA VAL A 33 -4.81 -4.92 -49.25
C VAL A 33 -3.86 -4.74 -48.05
N ALA A 34 -4.04 -3.70 -47.25
CA ALA A 34 -3.28 -3.50 -46.02
C ALA A 34 -3.53 -4.60 -44.97
N ALA A 35 -4.78 -5.06 -44.83
CA ALA A 35 -5.12 -6.16 -43.93
C ALA A 35 -4.51 -7.50 -44.40
N ALA A 36 -4.50 -7.78 -45.71
CA ALA A 36 -3.90 -8.99 -46.26
C ALA A 36 -2.36 -9.00 -46.10
N ALA A 37 -1.69 -7.86 -46.28
CA ALA A 37 -0.25 -7.74 -46.06
C ALA A 37 0.14 -7.94 -44.58
N ALA A 38 -0.68 -7.46 -43.64
CA ALA A 38 -0.43 -7.64 -42.22
C ALA A 38 -0.52 -9.12 -41.78
N VAL A 39 -1.44 -9.90 -42.37
CA VAL A 39 -1.59 -11.34 -42.06
C VAL A 39 -0.40 -12.15 -42.60
N VAL A 40 0.15 -11.81 -43.76
CA VAL A 40 1.31 -12.51 -44.33
C VAL A 40 2.60 -12.21 -43.56
N VAL A 41 2.79 -10.98 -43.07
CA VAL A 41 3.92 -10.64 -42.18
C VAL A 41 3.78 -11.30 -40.80
N ALA A 42 2.56 -11.38 -40.26
CA ALA A 42 2.31 -12.06 -38.99
C ALA A 42 2.53 -13.57 -39.07
N ALA A 43 2.18 -14.23 -40.18
CA ALA A 43 2.38 -15.67 -40.34
C ALA A 43 3.85 -16.07 -40.58
N GLY A 44 4.66 -15.19 -41.20
CA GLY A 44 6.07 -15.46 -41.50
C GLY A 44 7.06 -15.24 -40.34
N ALA A 45 6.72 -14.38 -39.36
CA ALA A 45 7.64 -13.97 -38.29
C ALA A 45 7.50 -14.77 -36.98
N VAL A 46 6.41 -15.55 -36.82
CA VAL A 46 6.09 -16.23 -35.56
C VAL A 46 7.04 -17.39 -35.21
N PRO A 47 7.59 -18.20 -36.14
CA PRO A 47 8.48 -19.30 -35.73
C PRO A 47 9.86 -18.83 -35.24
N ALA A 48 10.33 -17.65 -35.67
CA ALA A 48 11.66 -17.15 -35.30
C ALA A 48 11.68 -16.37 -33.96
N PHE A 49 10.56 -15.78 -33.56
CA PHE A 49 10.48 -14.97 -32.33
C PHE A 49 10.27 -15.81 -31.06
N VAL A 50 9.64 -16.99 -31.20
CA VAL A 50 9.35 -17.89 -30.06
C VAL A 50 10.61 -18.61 -29.55
N THR A 51 11.67 -18.74 -30.36
CA THR A 51 12.95 -19.33 -29.93
C THR A 51 13.93 -18.35 -29.28
N LEU A 52 13.68 -17.03 -29.34
CA LEU A 52 14.60 -16.01 -28.77
C LEU A 52 14.10 -15.38 -27.45
N SER A 53 12.90 -15.72 -26.98
CA SER A 53 12.28 -15.03 -25.84
C SER A 53 12.36 -15.81 -24.50
N ARG A 54 13.19 -16.85 -24.39
CA ARG A 54 13.43 -17.58 -23.13
C ARG A 54 14.87 -17.43 -22.67
N THR A 55 15.22 -16.22 -22.27
CA THR A 55 16.37 -16.00 -21.38
C THR A 55 16.00 -14.95 -20.32
N ASP A 56 14.91 -15.19 -19.59
CA ASP A 56 14.76 -14.62 -18.25
C ASP A 56 15.82 -15.28 -17.37
N ARG A 57 17.05 -14.75 -17.41
CA ARG A 57 18.05 -15.00 -16.37
C ARG A 57 17.46 -14.48 -15.07
N SER A 58 16.98 -15.42 -14.27
CA SER A 58 16.49 -15.25 -12.90
C SER A 58 17.29 -14.17 -12.16
N VAL A 59 16.58 -13.16 -11.64
CA VAL A 59 17.12 -12.28 -10.60
C VAL A 59 17.63 -13.21 -9.49
N SER A 60 18.92 -13.10 -9.19
CA SER A 60 19.55 -13.92 -8.15
C SER A 60 18.91 -13.58 -6.80
N ASP A 61 18.65 -14.58 -5.95
CA ASP A 61 18.19 -14.32 -4.56
C ASP A 61 19.32 -13.82 -3.64
N ARG A 62 20.54 -13.71 -4.17
CA ARG A 62 21.69 -13.15 -3.45
C ARG A 62 21.65 -11.61 -3.45
N VAL A 63 21.60 -11.03 -2.26
CA VAL A 63 21.84 -9.60 -2.03
C VAL A 63 23.29 -9.26 -2.38
N VAL A 64 23.49 -8.34 -3.32
CA VAL A 64 24.80 -7.86 -3.78
C VAL A 64 25.24 -6.63 -2.97
N ALA A 65 24.29 -5.77 -2.59
CA ALA A 65 24.53 -4.61 -1.75
C ALA A 65 23.23 -4.14 -1.05
N GLU A 66 23.36 -3.26 -0.07
CA GLU A 66 22.24 -2.62 0.63
C GLU A 66 22.48 -1.12 0.77
N VAL A 67 21.44 -0.31 0.52
CA VAL A 67 21.46 1.14 0.66
C VAL A 67 20.18 1.63 1.33
N ASP A 68 20.30 2.30 2.47
CA ASP A 68 19.17 2.81 3.27
C ASP A 68 17.99 1.83 3.33
N GLY A 69 18.28 0.56 3.65
CA GLY A 69 17.27 -0.47 3.77
C GLY A 69 16.69 -1.00 2.47
N VAL A 70 17.36 -0.79 1.35
CA VAL A 70 17.00 -1.32 0.04
C VAL A 70 18.09 -2.27 -0.42
N GLU A 71 17.71 -3.53 -0.61
CA GLU A 71 18.57 -4.59 -1.09
C GLU A 71 18.65 -4.56 -2.62
N VAL A 72 19.88 -4.67 -3.12
CA VAL A 72 20.19 -4.78 -4.55
C VAL A 72 20.49 -6.24 -4.85
N HIS A 73 19.58 -6.93 -5.54
CA HIS A 73 19.69 -8.36 -5.87
C HIS A 73 20.29 -8.63 -7.25
N TYR A 74 20.43 -7.58 -8.07
CA TYR A 74 21.04 -7.69 -9.38
C TYR A 74 21.97 -6.52 -9.67
N LEU A 75 23.20 -6.85 -10.05
CA LEU A 75 24.17 -5.93 -10.62
C LEU A 75 24.89 -6.67 -11.76
N PRO A 76 25.14 -6.01 -12.90
CA PRO A 76 25.99 -6.57 -13.94
C PRO A 76 27.37 -6.96 -13.38
N ALA A 77 27.95 -8.02 -13.93
CA ALA A 77 29.32 -8.40 -13.58
C ALA A 77 30.30 -7.26 -13.89
N ASP A 78 31.42 -7.22 -13.17
CA ASP A 78 32.54 -6.31 -13.42
C ASP A 78 32.26 -4.83 -13.16
N MET A 79 31.25 -4.52 -12.34
CA MET A 79 30.91 -3.14 -11.95
C MET A 79 31.78 -2.58 -10.81
N GLY A 80 32.62 -3.42 -10.19
CA GLY A 80 33.50 -3.04 -9.09
C GLY A 80 32.80 -2.93 -7.73
N GLU A 81 33.49 -2.32 -6.77
CA GLU A 81 32.94 -2.04 -5.44
C GLU A 81 32.01 -0.81 -5.46
N PRO A 82 30.94 -0.80 -4.64
CA PRO A 82 30.09 0.37 -4.51
C PRO A 82 30.77 1.53 -3.77
N GLU A 83 30.56 2.73 -4.28
CA GLU A 83 30.83 4.00 -3.59
C GLU A 83 29.54 4.53 -2.97
N ARG A 84 29.55 4.84 -1.67
CA ARG A 84 28.40 5.47 -1.01
C ARG A 84 28.37 6.96 -1.31
N VAL A 85 27.22 7.45 -1.75
CA VAL A 85 27.00 8.85 -2.11
C VAL A 85 25.84 9.44 -1.30
N SER A 86 26.04 10.63 -0.73
CA SER A 86 24.95 11.43 -0.14
C SER A 86 24.29 12.23 -1.25
N LEU A 87 22.95 12.25 -1.28
CA LEU A 87 22.20 12.79 -2.41
C LEU A 87 21.28 13.92 -1.98
N GLU A 88 21.40 15.04 -2.71
CA GLU A 88 20.47 16.16 -2.69
C GLU A 88 19.92 16.33 -4.12
N GLU A 89 18.64 16.06 -4.33
CA GLU A 89 18.01 16.33 -5.63
C GLU A 89 17.36 17.70 -5.60
N ARG A 90 17.73 18.51 -6.58
CA ARG A 90 17.19 19.85 -6.77
C ARG A 90 16.22 19.85 -7.93
N ASP A 91 15.15 20.63 -7.80
CA ASP A 91 14.27 20.90 -8.92
C ASP A 91 14.95 21.84 -9.94
N ARG A 92 14.23 22.16 -11.03
CA ARG A 92 14.70 23.11 -12.06
C ARG A 92 14.95 24.52 -11.53
N GLY A 93 14.41 24.86 -10.36
CA GLY A 93 14.60 26.14 -9.67
C GLY A 93 15.71 26.09 -8.60
N ASP A 94 16.56 25.07 -8.63
CA ASP A 94 17.68 24.86 -7.69
C ASP A 94 17.24 24.66 -6.22
N THR A 95 15.96 24.38 -5.99
CA THR A 95 15.43 24.09 -4.65
C THR A 95 15.56 22.61 -4.35
N ILE A 96 16.16 22.26 -3.21
CA ILE A 96 16.29 20.87 -2.77
C ILE A 96 14.90 20.28 -2.49
N ARG A 97 14.56 19.21 -3.21
CA ARG A 97 13.29 18.48 -3.08
C ARG A 97 13.44 17.14 -2.40
N LEU A 98 14.55 16.45 -2.61
CA LEU A 98 14.78 15.12 -2.04
C LEU A 98 16.15 15.05 -1.35
N TRP A 99 16.16 14.33 -0.23
CA TRP A 99 17.35 13.96 0.52
C TRP A 99 17.39 12.44 0.60
N GLY A 100 18.56 11.87 0.41
CA GLY A 100 18.70 10.42 0.35
C GLY A 100 20.14 9.93 0.39
N GLU A 101 20.27 8.60 0.41
CA GLU A 101 21.53 7.90 0.27
C GLU A 101 21.55 7.10 -1.03
N GLY A 102 22.73 6.92 -1.60
CA GLY A 102 22.91 6.12 -2.79
C GLY A 102 24.16 5.26 -2.74
N LEU A 103 24.18 4.25 -3.61
CA LEU A 103 25.38 3.51 -3.98
C LEU A 103 25.64 3.72 -5.47
N ARG A 104 26.89 3.96 -5.82
CA ARG A 104 27.36 4.12 -7.18
C ARG A 104 28.42 3.07 -7.50
N TRP A 105 28.24 2.37 -8.60
CA TRP A 105 29.23 1.48 -9.17
C TRP A 105 29.75 2.06 -10.47
N SER A 106 31.05 1.98 -10.71
CA SER A 106 31.68 2.54 -11.90
C SER A 106 32.77 1.61 -12.45
N ALA A 107 32.77 1.39 -13.77
CA ALA A 107 33.76 0.59 -14.48
C ALA A 107 34.01 1.20 -15.87
N GLY A 108 35.00 2.09 -15.97
CA GLY A 108 35.29 2.84 -17.19
C GLY A 108 34.23 3.92 -17.46
N ASP A 109 33.62 3.88 -18.65
CA ASP A 109 32.49 4.74 -19.04
C ASP A 109 31.14 4.25 -18.48
N ARG A 110 31.10 3.04 -17.93
CA ARG A 110 29.90 2.42 -17.38
C ARG A 110 29.71 2.85 -15.93
N PHE A 111 28.51 3.30 -15.59
CA PHE A 111 28.14 3.49 -14.21
C PHE A 111 26.68 3.11 -13.95
N ILE A 112 26.41 2.76 -12.69
CA ILE A 112 25.07 2.51 -12.15
C ILE A 112 25.01 3.25 -10.82
N GLN A 113 23.93 3.97 -10.56
CA GLN A 113 23.64 4.57 -9.27
C GLN A 113 22.26 4.13 -8.83
N VAL A 114 22.16 3.54 -7.64
CA VAL A 114 20.90 3.24 -6.96
C VAL A 114 20.76 4.21 -5.81
N SER A 115 19.65 4.94 -5.76
CA SER A 115 19.39 6.00 -4.80
C SER A 115 18.08 5.74 -4.07
N VAL A 116 18.06 6.04 -2.78
CA VAL A 116 16.89 5.89 -1.89
C VAL A 116 16.62 7.24 -1.26
N TYR A 117 15.41 7.76 -1.46
CA TYR A 117 14.97 9.01 -0.84
C TYR A 117 13.82 8.76 0.12
N ARG A 118 13.83 9.50 1.22
CA ARG A 118 12.76 9.51 2.23
C ARG A 118 12.13 10.90 2.28
N PRO A 119 11.22 11.21 1.35
CA PRO A 119 10.63 12.55 1.26
C PRO A 119 9.84 12.87 2.54
N LYS A 120 9.98 14.10 3.04
CA LYS A 120 9.16 14.60 4.16
C LYS A 120 7.69 14.77 3.78
N ASN A 121 7.45 15.14 2.51
CA ASN A 121 6.13 15.27 1.95
C ASN A 121 5.65 13.92 1.42
N LYS A 122 4.34 13.70 1.46
CA LYS A 122 3.72 12.48 0.93
C LYS A 122 3.91 12.45 -0.59
N ILE A 123 4.64 11.46 -1.09
CA ILE A 123 4.78 11.13 -2.51
C ILE A 123 4.13 9.76 -2.69
N THR A 124 3.01 9.72 -3.39
CA THR A 124 2.16 8.55 -3.50
C THR A 124 2.22 7.90 -4.87
N ASP A 125 2.45 8.67 -5.93
CA ASP A 125 2.40 8.17 -7.28
C ASP A 125 3.39 8.88 -8.23
N VAL A 126 3.28 8.55 -9.52
CA VAL A 126 4.12 9.11 -10.58
C VAL A 126 3.81 10.59 -10.86
N MET A 127 2.59 11.06 -10.61
CA MET A 127 2.22 12.45 -10.81
C MET A 127 2.90 13.33 -9.75
N ASP A 128 2.94 12.87 -8.50
CA ASP A 128 3.70 13.51 -7.44
C ASP A 128 5.18 13.59 -7.80
N ILE A 129 5.76 12.51 -8.31
CA ILE A 129 7.15 12.48 -8.80
C ILE A 129 7.38 13.52 -9.90
N TRP A 130 6.48 13.63 -10.88
CA TRP A 130 6.60 14.62 -11.95
C TRP A 130 6.56 16.05 -11.41
N SER A 131 5.72 16.30 -10.40
CA SER A 131 5.63 17.62 -9.76
C SER A 131 6.93 18.06 -9.08
N LEU A 132 7.79 17.11 -8.68
CA LEU A 132 9.10 17.42 -8.10
C LEU A 132 10.05 18.06 -9.13
N ASN A 133 9.81 17.88 -10.44
CA ASN A 133 10.66 18.37 -11.51
C ASN A 133 12.15 17.97 -11.37
N VAL A 134 12.43 16.78 -10.81
CA VAL A 134 13.78 16.24 -10.60
C VAL A 134 14.34 15.47 -11.80
N LEU A 135 13.48 15.06 -12.74
CA LEU A 135 13.89 14.43 -14.00
C LEU A 135 13.88 15.44 -15.15
N ARG A 136 14.85 15.29 -16.06
CA ARG A 136 14.88 15.98 -17.35
C ARG A 136 14.28 15.08 -18.43
N ASP A 137 13.64 15.65 -19.44
CA ASP A 137 13.16 14.93 -20.64
C ASP A 137 12.38 13.64 -20.36
N VAL A 138 11.35 13.72 -19.51
CA VAL A 138 10.54 12.58 -19.05
C VAL A 138 9.76 11.94 -20.21
N ASP A 139 9.81 10.61 -20.30
CA ASP A 139 8.93 9.82 -21.16
C ASP A 139 7.53 9.70 -20.52
N GLU A 140 6.59 10.53 -20.96
CA GLU A 140 5.23 10.55 -20.42
C GLU A 140 4.51 9.20 -20.55
N SER A 141 4.94 8.33 -21.47
CA SER A 141 4.31 7.02 -21.66
C SER A 141 4.54 6.06 -20.49
N THR A 142 5.55 6.32 -19.63
CA THR A 142 5.86 5.46 -18.48
C THR A 142 4.95 5.70 -17.28
N ALA A 143 4.23 6.82 -17.21
CA ALA A 143 3.32 7.11 -16.09
C ALA A 143 2.30 5.99 -15.85
N ARG A 144 1.78 5.40 -16.93
CA ARG A 144 0.82 4.29 -16.86
C ARG A 144 1.41 3.01 -16.24
N GLN A 145 2.74 2.94 -16.12
CA GLN A 145 3.47 1.81 -15.56
C GLN A 145 3.90 2.07 -14.11
N GLY A 146 3.52 3.21 -13.52
CA GLY A 146 3.79 3.52 -12.10
C GLY A 146 5.19 4.07 -11.82
N PHE A 147 5.93 4.50 -12.85
CA PHE A 147 7.26 5.10 -12.69
C PHE A 147 7.49 6.24 -13.68
N ALA A 148 8.40 7.15 -13.35
CA ALA A 148 8.89 8.17 -14.27
C ALA A 148 10.27 7.76 -14.79
N SER A 149 10.52 7.93 -16.08
CA SER A 149 11.81 7.62 -16.71
C SER A 149 12.20 8.70 -17.70
N THR A 150 13.49 8.90 -17.95
CA THR A 150 13.97 9.75 -19.03
C THR A 150 13.69 9.12 -20.40
N THR A 151 13.57 9.96 -21.44
CA THR A 151 13.33 9.52 -22.83
C THR A 151 14.42 8.61 -23.37
N ASP A 152 15.68 8.83 -22.95
CA ASP A 152 16.82 7.99 -23.32
C ASP A 152 16.93 6.68 -22.50
N ARG A 153 16.04 6.51 -21.51
CA ARG A 153 15.94 5.35 -20.61
C ARG A 153 17.22 5.08 -19.82
N THR A 154 17.93 6.13 -19.41
CA THR A 154 19.07 5.99 -18.51
C THR A 154 18.73 6.27 -17.05
N ASP A 155 17.59 6.90 -16.78
CA ASP A 155 17.16 7.29 -15.44
C ASP A 155 15.72 6.86 -15.20
N ARG A 156 15.44 6.31 -14.02
CA ARG A 156 14.11 5.88 -13.59
C ARG A 156 13.92 6.16 -12.12
N ILE A 157 12.76 6.67 -11.75
CA ILE A 157 12.35 6.92 -10.37
C ILE A 157 10.91 6.44 -10.13
N TRP A 158 10.66 5.85 -8.96
CA TRP A 158 9.33 5.31 -8.59
C TRP A 158 9.15 5.22 -7.08
N VAL A 159 7.89 5.21 -6.65
CA VAL A 159 7.53 4.94 -5.24
C VAL A 159 7.55 3.42 -5.05
N ALA A 160 8.52 2.90 -4.31
CA ALA A 160 8.63 1.47 -4.07
C ALA A 160 7.70 0.99 -2.96
N GLN A 161 7.52 1.82 -1.94
CA GLN A 161 6.53 1.68 -0.87
C GLN A 161 6.23 3.07 -0.29
N PRO A 162 5.16 3.25 0.50
CA PRO A 162 4.87 4.54 1.13
C PRO A 162 6.09 5.11 1.87
N GLY A 163 6.50 6.32 1.50
CA GLY A 163 7.65 7.02 2.11
C GLY A 163 9.04 6.58 1.61
N VAL A 164 9.13 5.67 0.63
CA VAL A 164 10.40 5.25 0.02
C VAL A 164 10.34 5.42 -1.49
N LEU A 165 11.16 6.36 -1.98
CA LEU A 165 11.32 6.65 -3.39
C LEU A 165 12.66 6.08 -3.87
N LEU A 166 12.62 5.23 -4.90
CA LEU A 166 13.83 4.65 -5.48
C LEU A 166 14.14 5.33 -6.80
N ARG A 167 15.43 5.57 -7.07
CA ARG A 167 15.93 6.02 -8.36
C ARG A 167 17.10 5.16 -8.82
N VAL A 168 17.10 4.79 -10.08
CA VAL A 168 18.21 4.10 -10.74
C VAL A 168 18.67 4.96 -11.91
N ILE A 169 19.95 5.32 -11.90
CA ILE A 169 20.63 6.03 -12.98
C ILE A 169 21.69 5.11 -13.57
N THR A 170 21.81 5.08 -14.89
CA THR A 170 22.78 4.28 -15.63
C THR A 170 23.52 5.15 -16.64
N SER A 171 24.72 4.74 -17.04
CA SER A 171 25.34 5.33 -18.23
C SER A 171 24.56 4.96 -19.49
N VAL A 172 24.74 5.73 -20.58
CA VAL A 172 24.13 5.41 -21.89
C VAL A 172 24.52 4.02 -22.38
N SER A 173 25.75 3.58 -22.11
CA SER A 173 26.25 2.24 -22.44
C SER A 173 25.56 1.12 -21.64
N MET A 174 24.89 1.46 -20.53
CA MET A 174 24.22 0.53 -19.63
C MET A 174 22.69 0.65 -19.61
N LYS A 175 22.08 1.47 -20.48
CA LYS A 175 20.62 1.69 -20.53
C LYS A 175 19.79 0.40 -20.67
N GLY A 176 20.35 -0.64 -21.32
CA GLY A 176 19.70 -1.95 -21.47
C GLY A 176 19.58 -2.74 -20.15
N GLU A 177 20.36 -2.38 -19.12
CA GLU A 177 20.35 -3.04 -17.82
C GLU A 177 19.39 -2.39 -16.81
N LEU A 178 18.91 -1.17 -17.09
CA LEU A 178 18.06 -0.38 -16.17
C LEU A 178 16.85 -1.18 -15.65
N ASP A 179 16.13 -1.86 -16.54
CA ASP A 179 14.97 -2.68 -16.18
C ASP A 179 15.32 -3.84 -15.25
N ARG A 180 16.46 -4.49 -15.48
CA ARG A 180 16.89 -5.65 -14.70
C ARG A 180 17.36 -5.23 -13.32
N ILE A 181 18.08 -4.11 -13.22
CA ILE A 181 18.51 -3.50 -11.96
C ILE A 181 17.28 -3.07 -11.16
N ALA A 182 16.35 -2.33 -11.77
CA ALA A 182 15.13 -1.88 -11.10
C ALA A 182 14.28 -3.04 -10.56
N LYS A 183 14.10 -4.12 -11.34
CA LYS A 183 13.43 -5.35 -10.88
C LYS A 183 14.19 -6.10 -9.78
N GLY A 184 15.50 -5.90 -9.68
CA GLY A 184 16.36 -6.47 -8.65
C GLY A 184 16.36 -5.68 -7.34
N LEU A 185 15.70 -4.53 -7.25
CA LEU A 185 15.62 -3.77 -6.00
C LEU A 185 14.47 -4.30 -5.14
N ARG A 186 14.77 -4.54 -3.85
CA ARG A 186 13.77 -4.93 -2.85
C ARG A 186 13.93 -4.05 -1.63
N VAL A 187 12.85 -3.43 -1.15
CA VAL A 187 12.90 -2.73 0.13
C VAL A 187 12.98 -3.79 1.22
N SER A 188 14.08 -3.80 1.97
CA SER A 188 14.30 -4.74 3.05
C SER A 188 13.24 -4.52 4.11
N ARG A 189 12.52 -5.58 4.45
CA ARG A 189 11.56 -5.56 5.56
C ARG A 189 12.26 -5.31 6.91
N SER A 190 13.59 -5.49 6.96
CA SER A 190 14.39 -5.41 8.18
C SER A 190 14.89 -4.01 8.52
N SER A 191 14.81 -3.04 7.60
CA SER A 191 15.52 -1.77 7.77
C SER A 191 14.77 -0.69 8.55
N SER A 192 13.65 -1.02 9.20
CA SER A 192 12.99 -0.06 10.10
C SER A 192 13.66 0.03 11.48
N SER A 193 14.80 -0.63 11.71
CA SER A 193 15.58 -0.58 12.95
C SER A 193 16.88 -1.36 12.77
N THR A 194 18.01 -0.81 13.21
CA THR A 194 19.29 -1.53 13.34
C THR A 194 19.18 -2.52 14.49
N ARG A 195 18.40 -3.59 14.28
CA ARG A 195 18.15 -4.65 15.25
C ARG A 195 19.33 -5.62 15.25
N PRO A 196 20.07 -5.81 16.36
CA PRO A 196 20.83 -7.05 16.54
C PRO A 196 19.82 -8.20 16.50
N ALA A 197 20.12 -9.27 15.77
CA ALA A 197 19.22 -10.39 15.48
C ALA A 197 18.62 -11.06 16.73
N ALA A 198 17.64 -10.42 17.36
CA ALA A 198 16.72 -11.05 18.28
C ALA A 198 15.88 -12.01 17.44
N ALA A 199 15.90 -13.27 17.86
CA ALA A 199 15.40 -14.47 17.18
C ALA A 199 14.25 -14.18 16.20
N PRO A 200 14.26 -14.78 14.99
CA PRO A 200 13.17 -14.64 14.04
C PRO A 200 11.87 -14.91 14.78
N SER A 201 10.94 -13.94 14.77
CA SER A 201 9.58 -14.17 15.27
C SER A 201 9.07 -15.38 14.50
N ARG A 202 8.99 -16.51 15.20
CA ARG A 202 8.99 -17.85 14.61
C ARG A 202 7.62 -18.25 14.07
N ARG A 203 6.83 -17.29 13.61
CA ARG A 203 5.42 -17.48 13.29
C ARG A 203 5.10 -16.69 12.05
N ALA A 204 4.85 -17.41 10.96
CA ALA A 204 4.16 -16.85 9.82
C ALA A 204 2.83 -16.31 10.35
N ASP A 205 2.66 -14.99 10.30
CA ASP A 205 1.36 -14.35 10.49
C ASP A 205 0.34 -15.15 9.69
N ASP A 206 -0.70 -15.66 10.36
CA ASP A 206 -1.81 -16.28 9.65
C ASP A 206 -2.24 -15.25 8.59
N PRO A 207 -2.08 -15.51 7.28
CA PRO A 207 -2.34 -14.50 6.24
C PRO A 207 -3.81 -14.06 6.24
N ARG A 208 -4.65 -14.79 6.98
CA ARG A 208 -6.06 -14.51 7.19
C ARG A 208 -6.33 -13.56 8.35
N SER A 209 -5.38 -13.31 9.24
CA SER A 209 -5.52 -12.40 10.37
C SER A 209 -4.85 -11.07 10.05
N PHE A 210 -5.60 -9.97 10.13
CA PHE A 210 -5.09 -8.62 9.97
C PHE A 210 -6.08 -7.63 10.55
N GLY A 211 -5.55 -6.53 11.10
CA GLY A 211 -6.39 -5.46 11.61
C GLY A 211 -7.42 -5.90 12.66
N GLY A 212 -7.08 -6.86 13.51
CA GLY A 212 -7.99 -7.36 14.55
C GLY A 212 -9.22 -8.10 14.03
N VAL A 213 -9.23 -8.49 12.76
CA VAL A 213 -10.20 -9.44 12.21
C VAL A 213 -9.48 -10.65 11.62
N ARG A 214 -10.20 -11.77 11.57
CA ARG A 214 -9.77 -13.00 10.95
C ARG A 214 -10.71 -13.35 9.81
N LEU A 215 -10.14 -13.58 8.64
CA LEU A 215 -10.79 -14.11 7.45
C LEU A 215 -10.89 -15.64 7.56
N GLY A 216 -11.95 -16.13 8.20
CA GLY A 216 -12.18 -17.56 8.42
C GLY A 216 -12.37 -18.38 7.15
N HIS A 217 -12.86 -17.76 6.08
CA HIS A 217 -13.10 -18.43 4.79
C HIS A 217 -12.65 -17.57 3.62
N LEU A 218 -11.84 -18.15 2.75
CA LEU A 218 -11.45 -17.59 1.46
C LEU A 218 -11.66 -18.70 0.42
N PRO A 219 -12.49 -18.49 -0.62
CA PRO A 219 -12.74 -19.51 -1.62
C PRO A 219 -11.46 -20.00 -2.30
N ASP A 220 -11.50 -21.20 -2.87
CA ASP A 220 -10.34 -21.74 -3.59
C ASP A 220 -9.96 -20.87 -4.80
N GLY A 221 -8.64 -20.85 -5.08
CA GLY A 221 -8.06 -20.15 -6.23
C GLY A 221 -7.72 -18.68 -5.99
N PHE A 222 -7.96 -18.14 -4.79
CA PHE A 222 -7.47 -16.81 -4.42
C PHE A 222 -5.99 -16.83 -4.04
N THR A 223 -5.23 -15.87 -4.54
CA THR A 223 -3.84 -15.61 -4.16
C THR A 223 -3.70 -14.20 -3.61
N THR A 224 -2.91 -14.02 -2.55
CA THR A 224 -2.60 -12.68 -2.00
C THR A 224 -1.59 -11.97 -2.91
N GLU A 225 -1.88 -10.74 -3.32
CA GLU A 225 -0.97 -9.93 -4.15
C GLU A 225 0.27 -9.47 -3.35
N GLN A 226 0.07 -9.21 -2.07
CA GLN A 226 1.09 -8.79 -1.11
C GLN A 226 1.08 -9.78 0.06
N GLY A 227 2.27 -10.29 0.43
CA GLY A 227 2.38 -11.32 1.48
C GLY A 227 1.87 -10.86 2.85
N ASN A 228 1.94 -9.56 3.15
CA ASN A 228 1.51 -8.97 4.41
C ASN A 228 0.34 -8.00 4.19
N ALA A 229 -0.44 -7.75 5.24
CA ALA A 229 -1.42 -6.68 5.24
C ALA A 229 -0.72 -5.34 5.06
N SER A 230 -1.36 -4.43 4.34
CA SER A 230 -0.82 -3.11 4.05
C SER A 230 -1.86 -2.03 4.33
N MET A 231 -1.37 -0.80 4.45
CA MET A 231 -2.19 0.38 4.64
C MET A 231 -2.96 0.68 3.35
N ILE A 232 -4.28 0.67 3.42
CA ILE A 232 -5.19 0.96 2.30
C ILE A 232 -6.09 2.12 2.71
N THR A 233 -5.70 3.32 2.27
CA THR A 233 -6.30 4.61 2.63
C THR A 233 -6.35 4.86 4.15
N ASP A 234 -7.51 4.55 4.76
CA ASP A 234 -8.01 4.80 6.11
C ASP A 234 -8.14 3.48 6.91
N GLY A 235 -7.61 2.40 6.36
CA GLY A 235 -7.62 1.10 7.02
C GLY A 235 -6.40 0.26 6.70
N ILE A 236 -6.42 -0.95 7.23
CA ILE A 236 -5.42 -1.99 6.97
C ILE A 236 -6.14 -3.10 6.26
N GLY A 237 -5.61 -3.51 5.12
CA GLY A 237 -6.25 -4.54 4.34
C GLY A 237 -5.31 -5.38 3.52
N ARG A 238 -5.92 -6.26 2.74
CA ARG A 238 -5.24 -7.19 1.85
C ARG A 238 -5.94 -7.23 0.51
N TRP A 239 -5.14 -7.43 -0.53
CA TRP A 239 -5.58 -7.65 -1.90
C TRP A 239 -5.47 -9.14 -2.25
N PHE A 240 -6.53 -9.65 -2.84
CA PHE A 240 -6.68 -11.03 -3.27
C PHE A 240 -7.05 -11.05 -4.75
N ASN A 241 -6.42 -11.95 -5.51
CA ASN A 241 -6.64 -12.10 -6.95
C ASN A 241 -7.14 -13.51 -7.26
N ARG A 242 -8.09 -13.63 -8.21
CA ARG A 242 -8.57 -14.91 -8.73
C ARG A 242 -9.04 -14.73 -10.18
N GLY A 243 -8.45 -15.48 -11.11
CA GLY A 243 -8.92 -15.58 -12.49
C GLY A 243 -9.00 -14.24 -13.24
N GLY A 244 -8.08 -13.31 -12.97
CA GLY A 244 -8.07 -11.96 -13.55
C GLY A 244 -8.91 -10.92 -12.80
N GLY A 245 -9.77 -11.35 -11.87
CA GLY A 245 -10.47 -10.48 -10.94
C GLY A 245 -9.63 -10.19 -9.69
N SER A 246 -9.90 -9.04 -9.07
CA SER A 246 -9.33 -8.60 -7.81
C SER A 246 -10.41 -8.32 -6.76
N LEU A 247 -10.04 -8.50 -5.50
CA LEU A 247 -10.85 -8.30 -4.32
C LEU A 247 -9.97 -7.72 -3.21
N SER A 248 -10.49 -6.79 -2.43
CA SER A 248 -9.82 -6.31 -1.23
C SER A 248 -10.71 -6.43 -0.01
N VAL A 249 -10.10 -6.73 1.13
CA VAL A 249 -10.74 -6.70 2.45
C VAL A 249 -9.94 -5.72 3.30
N VAL A 250 -10.61 -4.70 3.83
CA VAL A 250 -9.99 -3.63 4.60
C VAL A 250 -10.72 -3.47 5.92
N VAL A 251 -9.96 -3.45 7.01
CA VAL A 251 -10.43 -3.08 8.35
C VAL A 251 -10.17 -1.60 8.56
N VAL A 252 -11.20 -0.88 9.00
CA VAL A 252 -11.17 0.57 9.23
C VAL A 252 -11.43 0.85 10.70
N TRP A 253 -10.68 1.79 11.26
CA TRP A 253 -10.76 2.15 12.68
C TRP A 253 -11.12 3.60 12.90
N GLY A 254 -11.53 3.88 14.13
CA GLY A 254 -11.75 5.23 14.63
C GLY A 254 -13.14 5.75 14.31
N ASP A 255 -13.30 7.05 14.38
CA ASP A 255 -14.60 7.73 14.26
C ASP A 255 -15.26 7.47 12.90
N ILE A 256 -14.46 7.18 11.85
CA ILE A 256 -14.93 6.75 10.53
C ILE A 256 -15.81 5.51 10.62
N ALA A 257 -15.47 4.56 11.49
CA ALA A 257 -16.20 3.31 11.67
C ALA A 257 -17.08 3.33 12.94
N HIS A 258 -17.51 4.50 13.40
CA HIS A 258 -18.38 4.62 14.57
C HIS A 258 -19.76 4.01 14.32
N ASP A 259 -20.35 4.33 13.16
CA ASP A 259 -21.64 3.83 12.67
C ASP A 259 -21.64 3.75 11.14
N LEU A 260 -22.70 3.18 10.56
CA LEU A 260 -22.79 2.99 9.10
C LEU A 260 -22.86 4.31 8.33
N ASP A 261 -23.43 5.36 8.91
CA ASP A 261 -23.59 6.65 8.25
C ASP A 261 -22.23 7.34 8.12
N SER A 262 -21.48 7.39 9.22
CA SER A 262 -20.08 7.88 9.24
C SER A 262 -19.20 7.06 8.31
N PHE A 263 -19.36 5.73 8.32
CA PHE A 263 -18.54 4.83 7.51
C PHE A 263 -18.84 4.94 6.01
N ARG A 264 -20.04 5.38 5.65
CA ARG A 264 -20.45 5.64 4.27
C ARG A 264 -19.86 6.94 3.72
N GLU A 265 -19.73 7.98 4.54
CA GLU A 265 -19.31 9.31 4.08
C GLU A 265 -17.83 9.36 3.66
N VAL A 266 -16.99 8.56 4.32
CA VAL A 266 -15.56 8.53 4.05
C VAL A 266 -15.26 7.68 2.82
N THR A 267 -15.29 8.36 1.66
CA THR A 267 -15.25 7.77 0.31
C THR A 267 -13.90 7.93 -0.38
N ALA A 268 -12.84 8.33 0.33
CA ALA A 268 -11.50 8.40 -0.26
C ALA A 268 -10.96 6.98 -0.49
N TRP A 269 -11.32 6.37 -1.62
CA TRP A 269 -10.59 5.23 -2.13
C TRP A 269 -9.19 5.68 -2.58
N PRO A 270 -8.17 4.80 -2.64
CA PRO A 270 -6.88 5.14 -3.23
C PRO A 270 -6.99 5.65 -4.68
N THR A 271 -8.14 5.46 -5.33
CA THR A 271 -8.41 5.76 -6.73
C THR A 271 -9.54 6.79 -6.94
N ASP A 272 -9.93 7.54 -5.90
CA ASP A 272 -10.99 8.57 -5.95
C ASP A 272 -12.39 8.06 -6.37
N GLU A 273 -12.64 6.76 -6.19
CA GLU A 273 -13.89 6.11 -6.60
C GLU A 273 -15.09 6.50 -5.71
N ARG A 274 -16.29 6.54 -6.30
CA ARG A 274 -17.53 6.86 -5.57
C ARG A 274 -18.42 5.63 -5.40
N LEU A 275 -18.90 5.43 -4.16
CA LEU A 275 -19.96 4.48 -3.87
C LEU A 275 -21.31 5.06 -4.27
N VAL A 276 -21.96 4.46 -5.26
CA VAL A 276 -23.26 4.91 -5.78
C VAL A 276 -24.28 3.79 -5.73
N LYS A 277 -25.57 4.16 -5.82
CA LYS A 277 -26.71 3.20 -5.75
C LYS A 277 -26.62 2.32 -4.51
N VAL A 278 -26.33 2.96 -3.38
CA VAL A 278 -26.21 2.31 -2.08
C VAL A 278 -27.57 1.74 -1.69
N ARG A 279 -27.58 0.48 -1.28
CA ARG A 279 -28.72 -0.18 -0.66
C ARG A 279 -28.32 -0.68 0.72
N GLU A 280 -29.28 -0.67 1.63
CA GLU A 280 -29.14 -1.39 2.89
C GLU A 280 -29.23 -2.89 2.64
N THR A 281 -28.42 -3.64 3.38
CA THR A 281 -28.39 -5.09 3.36
C THR A 281 -27.97 -5.60 4.75
N GLU A 282 -27.81 -6.91 4.89
CA GLU A 282 -27.36 -7.53 6.12
C GLU A 282 -26.24 -8.52 5.84
N VAL A 283 -25.19 -8.47 6.67
CA VAL A 283 -24.19 -9.54 6.73
C VAL A 283 -24.67 -10.61 7.69
N ARG A 284 -24.85 -11.83 7.17
CA ARG A 284 -25.23 -13.00 7.98
C ARG A 284 -24.00 -13.74 8.47
N GLU A 285 -23.23 -13.12 9.35
CA GLU A 285 -22.02 -13.74 9.93
C GLU A 285 -22.40 -15.01 10.73
N ILE A 286 -21.46 -15.95 10.85
CA ILE A 286 -21.63 -17.13 11.71
C ILE A 286 -21.79 -16.72 13.19
N ALA A 287 -21.13 -15.63 13.60
CA ALA A 287 -21.17 -15.12 14.97
C ALA A 287 -22.17 -13.97 15.20
N MET A 288 -22.50 -13.19 14.16
CA MET A 288 -23.40 -12.02 14.24
C MET A 288 -24.51 -12.15 13.19
N ARG A 289 -25.69 -12.61 13.61
CA ARG A 289 -26.84 -12.72 12.69
C ARG A 289 -27.45 -11.34 12.46
N GLY A 290 -27.47 -10.91 11.19
CA GLY A 290 -28.26 -9.75 10.75
C GLY A 290 -27.58 -8.40 10.98
N THR A 291 -26.25 -8.33 10.93
CA THR A 291 -25.52 -7.07 11.09
C THR A 291 -25.87 -6.12 9.94
N PRO A 292 -26.41 -4.91 10.22
CA PRO A 292 -26.70 -3.94 9.18
C PRO A 292 -25.46 -3.62 8.36
N ALA A 293 -25.64 -3.52 7.05
CA ALA A 293 -24.57 -3.27 6.11
C ALA A 293 -25.04 -2.42 4.94
N LEU A 294 -24.09 -1.82 4.23
CA LEU A 294 -24.34 -1.07 3.02
C LEU A 294 -23.63 -1.74 1.84
N GLU A 295 -24.36 -1.89 0.74
CA GLU A 295 -23.81 -2.39 -0.52
C GLU A 295 -24.03 -1.38 -1.63
N GLY A 296 -23.02 -1.12 -2.45
CA GLY A 296 -23.14 -0.18 -3.56
C GLY A 296 -22.23 -0.51 -4.73
N ARG A 297 -22.46 0.18 -5.85
CA ARG A 297 -21.57 0.14 -7.02
C ARG A 297 -20.42 1.09 -6.82
N VAL A 298 -19.25 0.68 -7.28
CA VAL A 298 -18.05 1.51 -7.26
C VAL A 298 -17.77 1.97 -8.69
N LEU A 299 -17.76 3.28 -8.89
CA LEU A 299 -17.50 3.90 -10.19
C LEU A 299 -16.18 4.66 -10.16
N SER A 300 -15.45 4.61 -11.27
CA SER A 300 -14.30 5.50 -11.49
C SER A 300 -14.73 6.97 -11.47
N THR A 301 -13.79 7.86 -11.12
CA THR A 301 -13.99 9.33 -11.11
C THR A 301 -14.54 9.90 -12.40
N ASN A 302 -14.13 9.36 -13.55
CA ASN A 302 -14.64 9.79 -14.85
C ASN A 302 -16.04 9.25 -15.17
N GLY A 303 -16.63 8.41 -14.31
CA GLY A 303 -17.98 7.85 -14.48
C GLY A 303 -18.11 6.77 -15.55
N PHE A 304 -17.02 6.38 -16.23
CA PHE A 304 -17.07 5.52 -17.42
C PHE A 304 -16.73 4.05 -17.19
N GLY A 305 -16.45 3.59 -15.97
CA GLY A 305 -16.18 2.18 -15.69
C GLY A 305 -16.85 1.69 -14.41
N ASP A 306 -17.65 0.63 -14.50
CA ASP A 306 -18.03 -0.17 -13.33
C ASP A 306 -16.77 -0.85 -12.79
N LYS A 307 -16.34 -0.45 -11.59
CA LYS A 307 -15.19 -1.04 -10.91
C LYS A 307 -15.59 -2.23 -10.05
N GLY A 308 -16.89 -2.48 -9.90
CA GLY A 308 -17.42 -3.62 -9.18
C GLY A 308 -18.39 -3.22 -8.08
N ARG A 309 -18.31 -3.90 -6.95
CA ARG A 309 -19.18 -3.67 -5.79
C ARG A 309 -18.38 -3.53 -4.51
N MET A 310 -18.95 -2.79 -3.59
CA MET A 310 -18.45 -2.69 -2.22
C MET A 310 -19.55 -3.06 -1.24
N LEU A 311 -19.17 -3.78 -0.20
CA LEU A 311 -19.97 -4.14 0.96
C LEU A 311 -19.23 -3.65 2.19
N LEU A 312 -19.88 -2.87 3.03
CA LEU A 312 -19.30 -2.34 4.26
C LEU A 312 -20.25 -2.50 5.44
N TRP A 313 -19.70 -2.76 6.62
CA TRP A 313 -20.44 -2.87 7.87
C TRP A 313 -19.59 -2.49 9.07
N VAL A 314 -20.25 -2.13 10.18
CA VAL A 314 -19.61 -1.84 11.45
C VAL A 314 -19.74 -3.06 12.36
N ILE A 315 -18.60 -3.61 12.81
CA ILE A 315 -18.55 -4.74 13.76
C ILE A 315 -18.94 -4.25 15.16
N ARG A 316 -18.35 -3.12 15.56
CA ARG A 316 -18.60 -2.41 16.81
C ARG A 316 -18.20 -0.95 16.61
N PRO A 317 -18.71 0.00 17.43
CA PRO A 317 -18.30 1.41 17.29
C PRO A 317 -16.78 1.57 17.28
N GLY A 318 -16.25 2.12 16.19
CA GLY A 318 -14.83 2.32 15.97
C GLY A 318 -14.12 1.20 15.19
N LEU A 319 -14.81 0.13 14.81
CA LEU A 319 -14.26 -0.99 14.03
C LEU A 319 -15.22 -1.40 12.92
N GLY A 320 -14.82 -1.11 11.69
CA GLY A 320 -15.59 -1.40 10.48
C GLY A 320 -14.81 -2.28 9.52
N VAL A 321 -15.54 -2.98 8.66
CA VAL A 321 -14.94 -3.76 7.57
C VAL A 321 -15.58 -3.33 6.27
N ARG A 322 -14.76 -3.22 5.23
CA ARG A 322 -15.21 -3.07 3.86
C ARG A 322 -14.57 -4.13 2.97
N ILE A 323 -15.38 -4.68 2.08
CA ILE A 323 -14.95 -5.58 1.00
C ILE A 323 -15.24 -4.88 -0.31
N TRP A 324 -14.26 -4.78 -1.18
CA TRP A 324 -14.45 -4.41 -2.56
C TRP A 324 -14.14 -5.60 -3.46
N ALA A 325 -14.94 -5.81 -4.50
CA ALA A 325 -14.65 -6.83 -5.49
C ALA A 325 -14.91 -6.31 -6.90
N SER A 326 -13.99 -6.62 -7.80
CA SER A 326 -14.17 -6.48 -9.25
C SER A 326 -15.43 -7.19 -9.75
N PRO A 327 -15.99 -6.81 -10.91
CA PRO A 327 -17.24 -7.40 -11.44
C PRO A 327 -17.25 -8.93 -11.47
N ASP A 328 -16.12 -9.57 -11.77
CA ASP A 328 -16.00 -11.04 -11.88
C ASP A 328 -16.02 -11.76 -10.52
N LEU A 329 -15.87 -11.02 -9.41
CA LEU A 329 -15.79 -11.56 -8.05
C LEU A 329 -16.91 -11.07 -7.13
N VAL A 330 -17.84 -10.25 -7.61
CA VAL A 330 -18.96 -9.72 -6.81
C VAL A 330 -19.73 -10.83 -6.09
N ASP A 331 -20.03 -11.93 -6.78
CA ASP A 331 -20.81 -13.03 -6.22
C ASP A 331 -20.09 -13.78 -5.09
N THR A 332 -18.77 -13.57 -4.92
CA THR A 332 -17.99 -14.17 -3.83
C THR A 332 -18.00 -13.33 -2.54
N MET A 333 -18.36 -12.05 -2.63
CA MET A 333 -18.32 -11.14 -1.48
C MET A 333 -19.17 -11.62 -0.29
N PRO A 334 -20.42 -12.10 -0.47
CA PRO A 334 -21.23 -12.56 0.66
C PRO A 334 -20.64 -13.79 1.35
N GLU A 335 -19.88 -14.62 0.64
CA GLU A 335 -19.21 -15.79 1.22
C GLU A 335 -18.00 -15.38 2.07
N ILE A 336 -17.20 -14.45 1.57
CA ILE A 336 -16.04 -13.87 2.28
C ILE A 336 -16.51 -13.10 3.50
N ALA A 337 -17.54 -12.25 3.37
CA ALA A 337 -18.12 -11.48 4.48
C ALA A 337 -18.56 -12.37 5.64
N ARG A 338 -19.16 -13.54 5.34
CA ARG A 338 -19.57 -14.52 6.37
C ARG A 338 -18.41 -15.15 7.12
N GLY A 339 -17.23 -15.18 6.50
CA GLY A 339 -16.01 -15.71 7.10
C GLY A 339 -15.26 -14.70 7.96
N ILE A 340 -15.53 -13.41 7.84
CA ILE A 340 -14.83 -12.37 8.60
C ILE A 340 -15.42 -12.30 10.00
N ALA A 341 -14.57 -12.46 11.00
CA ALA A 341 -14.94 -12.34 12.41
C ALA A 341 -13.88 -11.52 13.15
N PRO A 342 -14.25 -10.72 14.17
CA PRO A 342 -13.27 -10.09 15.05
C PRO A 342 -12.43 -11.16 15.74
N ILE A 343 -11.14 -10.89 15.93
CA ILE A 343 -10.29 -11.76 16.73
C ILE A 343 -10.77 -11.65 18.18
N ALA A 344 -11.00 -12.79 18.81
CA ALA A 344 -11.45 -12.81 20.18
C ALA A 344 -10.35 -12.24 21.09
N PRO A 345 -10.68 -11.35 22.04
CA PRO A 345 -9.69 -10.86 22.98
C PRO A 345 -9.09 -12.02 23.75
N LEU A 346 -7.78 -11.95 24.00
CA LEU A 346 -7.08 -13.01 24.70
C LEU A 346 -7.56 -13.08 26.16
N LYS A 347 -7.70 -14.31 26.67
CA LYS A 347 -8.03 -14.53 28.09
C LYS A 347 -6.81 -14.23 28.96
N GLY A 348 -7.05 -13.75 30.18
CA GLY A 348 -6.02 -13.51 31.19
C GLY A 348 -5.48 -12.08 31.18
N ASN A 349 -4.18 -11.93 31.44
CA ASN A 349 -3.49 -10.64 31.40
C ASN A 349 -3.25 -10.24 29.94
N ALA A 350 -4.28 -9.71 29.31
CA ALA A 350 -4.22 -9.22 27.95
C ALA A 350 -5.01 -7.92 27.80
N VAL A 351 -4.59 -7.10 26.86
CA VAL A 351 -5.29 -5.90 26.43
C VAL A 351 -5.58 -6.07 24.95
N ASP A 352 -6.85 -6.23 24.62
CA ASP A 352 -7.27 -6.61 23.27
C ASP A 352 -6.62 -7.94 22.82
N GLU A 353 -5.81 -7.93 21.77
CA GLU A 353 -5.06 -9.06 21.22
C GLU A 353 -3.60 -9.12 21.71
N VAL A 354 -3.21 -8.20 22.60
CA VAL A 354 -1.84 -8.08 23.09
C VAL A 354 -1.71 -8.74 24.46
N ARG A 355 -0.79 -9.70 24.59
CA ARG A 355 -0.51 -10.35 25.88
C ARG A 355 0.38 -9.46 26.74
N VAL A 356 0.07 -9.44 28.03
CA VAL A 356 0.87 -8.79 29.07
C VAL A 356 1.34 -9.88 30.05
N PRO A 357 2.40 -10.64 29.72
CA PRO A 357 2.76 -11.84 30.48
C PRO A 357 3.34 -11.50 31.84
N TYR A 358 3.92 -10.32 32.01
CA TYR A 358 4.41 -9.82 33.28
C TYR A 358 3.51 -8.69 33.78
N VAL A 359 2.91 -8.93 34.94
CA VAL A 359 2.22 -7.92 35.75
C VAL A 359 2.87 -7.95 37.13
N PRO A 360 3.35 -6.80 37.64
CA PRO A 360 3.97 -6.76 38.96
C PRO A 360 3.10 -7.34 40.08
N GLU A 361 3.76 -8.00 41.03
CA GLU A 361 3.07 -8.65 42.15
C GLU A 361 2.32 -7.64 43.03
N GLY A 362 1.12 -8.06 43.47
CA GLY A 362 0.22 -7.24 44.30
C GLY A 362 -0.69 -6.31 43.50
N LEU A 363 -0.51 -6.16 42.19
CA LEU A 363 -1.41 -5.35 41.37
C LEU A 363 -2.67 -6.13 40.97
N ARG A 364 -3.83 -5.48 41.09
CA ARG A 364 -5.13 -6.02 40.67
C ARG A 364 -5.60 -5.39 39.38
N LEU A 365 -6.13 -6.21 38.47
CA LEU A 365 -6.67 -5.79 37.19
C LEU A 365 -7.95 -4.95 37.39
N GLY A 366 -7.96 -3.76 36.79
CA GLY A 366 -9.12 -2.89 36.69
C GLY A 366 -9.99 -3.15 35.46
N ALA A 367 -11.09 -2.40 35.38
CA ALA A 367 -11.97 -2.42 34.21
C ALA A 367 -11.24 -1.97 32.93
N ALA A 368 -11.63 -2.57 31.80
CA ALA A 368 -11.22 -2.08 30.49
C ALA A 368 -11.78 -0.68 30.25
N ARG A 369 -11.01 0.13 29.54
CA ARG A 369 -11.49 1.38 28.95
C ARG A 369 -11.22 1.33 27.47
N SER A 370 -12.10 1.95 26.69
CA SER A 370 -11.89 2.12 25.26
C SER A 370 -12.11 3.57 24.88
N SER A 371 -11.39 4.04 23.88
CA SER A 371 -11.55 5.37 23.29
C SER A 371 -11.41 5.24 21.77
N THR A 372 -12.11 6.08 21.04
CA THR A 372 -11.89 6.27 19.61
C THR A 372 -11.25 7.63 19.37
N GLY A 373 -10.42 7.71 18.34
CA GLY A 373 -9.99 8.95 17.73
C GLY A 373 -10.33 8.92 16.23
N PRO A 374 -9.88 9.93 15.46
CA PRO A 374 -10.28 10.09 14.06
C PRO A 374 -10.02 8.85 13.20
N ASP A 375 -8.87 8.20 13.41
CA ASP A 375 -8.41 7.08 12.59
C ASP A 375 -7.75 5.96 13.42
N TRP A 376 -8.09 5.90 14.72
CA TRP A 376 -7.62 4.86 15.63
C TRP A 376 -8.64 4.52 16.72
N VAL A 377 -8.52 3.32 17.27
CA VAL A 377 -9.21 2.88 18.50
C VAL A 377 -8.15 2.48 19.52
N MET A 378 -8.39 2.83 20.78
CA MET A 378 -7.56 2.43 21.90
C MET A 378 -8.35 1.57 22.87
N THR A 379 -7.75 0.48 23.32
CA THR A 379 -8.19 -0.32 24.47
C THR A 379 -7.13 -0.22 25.57
N ALA A 380 -7.53 0.13 26.78
CA ALA A 380 -6.66 0.24 27.94
C ALA A 380 -7.06 -0.71 29.06
N ARG A 381 -6.07 -1.31 29.72
CA ARG A 381 -6.21 -1.95 31.02
C ARG A 381 -5.23 -1.32 31.99
N ARG A 382 -5.64 -1.30 33.27
CA ARG A 382 -4.82 -0.78 34.35
C ARG A 382 -4.78 -1.76 35.50
N TRP A 383 -3.60 -2.02 36.02
CA TRP A 383 -3.34 -2.80 37.22
C TRP A 383 -2.89 -1.85 38.33
N ARG A 384 -3.46 -2.00 39.52
CA ARG A 384 -3.19 -1.11 40.68
C ARG A 384 -3.01 -1.91 41.95
N SER A 385 -2.08 -1.50 42.81
CA SER A 385 -2.00 -2.06 44.15
C SER A 385 -3.15 -1.53 44.99
N PRO A 386 -3.90 -2.39 45.71
CA PRO A 386 -4.91 -1.94 46.66
C PRO A 386 -4.28 -1.23 47.87
N ASP A 387 -3.04 -1.57 48.20
CA ASP A 387 -2.34 -1.13 49.41
C ASP A 387 -1.40 0.06 49.14
N ASP A 388 -1.02 0.27 47.87
CA ASP A 388 -0.11 1.34 47.46
C ASP A 388 -0.59 2.03 46.16
N PRO A 389 -1.27 3.18 46.23
CA PRO A 389 -1.75 3.89 45.05
C PRO A 389 -0.61 4.42 44.15
N ALA A 390 0.63 4.47 44.65
CA ALA A 390 1.81 4.85 43.86
C ALA A 390 2.37 3.70 43.02
N ARG A 391 1.83 2.47 43.12
CA ARG A 391 2.13 1.32 42.25
C ARG A 391 0.97 1.03 41.30
N GLN A 392 1.16 1.40 40.04
CA GLN A 392 0.22 1.14 38.96
C GLN A 392 0.96 0.91 37.64
N VAL A 393 0.37 0.03 36.82
CA VAL A 393 0.76 -0.21 35.43
C VAL A 393 -0.47 -0.04 34.56
N SER A 394 -0.36 0.67 33.45
CA SER A 394 -1.41 0.83 32.45
C SER A 394 -0.84 0.39 31.12
N VAL A 395 -1.56 -0.49 30.42
CA VAL A 395 -1.22 -0.89 29.05
C VAL A 395 -2.37 -0.44 28.15
N GLU A 396 -2.02 0.29 27.10
CA GLU A 396 -2.91 0.88 26.11
C GLU A 396 -2.52 0.31 24.75
N VAL A 397 -3.48 -0.30 24.06
CA VAL A 397 -3.30 -0.89 22.74
C VAL A 397 -4.09 -0.08 21.74
N TYR A 398 -3.42 0.37 20.70
CA TYR A 398 -3.95 1.21 19.66
C TYR A 398 -4.01 0.44 18.35
N HIS A 399 -5.13 0.54 17.65
CA HIS A 399 -5.30 0.05 16.30
C HIS A 399 -5.71 1.20 15.40
N GLY A 400 -5.12 1.33 14.20
CA GLY A 400 -5.51 2.38 13.27
C GLY A 400 -4.42 2.84 12.33
N THR A 401 -4.75 3.74 11.41
CA THR A 401 -3.82 4.18 10.37
C THR A 401 -2.81 5.22 10.83
N ALA A 402 -3.14 6.05 11.81
CA ALA A 402 -2.18 6.93 12.46
C ALA A 402 -1.18 6.15 13.34
N VAL A 403 -1.50 4.91 13.69
CA VAL A 403 -0.74 4.16 14.69
C VAL A 403 0.61 3.72 14.14
N GLY A 404 1.66 4.04 14.89
CA GLY A 404 3.01 3.56 14.62
C GLY A 404 3.89 4.45 13.74
N ASN A 405 3.47 5.68 13.44
CA ASN A 405 4.40 6.73 13.02
C ASN A 405 5.00 7.45 14.25
N ARG A 406 6.10 8.18 14.05
CA ARG A 406 6.81 8.88 15.15
C ARG A 406 5.94 9.97 15.78
N ASP A 407 5.09 10.62 15.00
CA ASP A 407 4.19 11.68 15.47
C ASP A 407 3.10 11.12 16.41
N TRP A 408 2.56 9.94 16.08
CA TRP A 408 1.65 9.20 16.95
C TRP A 408 2.36 8.76 18.22
N ALA A 409 3.54 8.15 18.11
CA ALA A 409 4.27 7.68 19.28
C ALA A 409 4.65 8.84 20.21
N GLY A 410 5.05 10.00 19.65
CA GLY A 410 5.27 11.24 20.39
C GLY A 410 3.98 11.79 21.01
N GLY A 411 2.88 11.87 20.26
CA GLY A 411 1.59 12.34 20.78
C GLY A 411 1.03 11.46 21.90
N VAL A 412 1.25 10.14 21.81
CA VAL A 412 0.83 9.15 22.81
C VAL A 412 1.77 9.17 24.01
N ALA A 413 3.08 9.20 23.83
CA ALA A 413 4.03 9.19 24.96
C ALA A 413 4.09 10.54 25.70
N GLY A 414 3.99 11.66 24.96
CA GLY A 414 4.09 13.02 25.46
C GLY A 414 4.89 13.92 24.50
N VAL A 415 4.61 15.23 24.49
CA VAL A 415 5.27 16.20 23.58
C VAL A 415 6.80 16.17 23.70
N ASP A 416 7.32 15.88 24.89
CA ASP A 416 8.75 15.80 25.18
C ASP A 416 9.28 14.35 25.16
N ALA A 417 8.61 13.44 24.44
CA ALA A 417 9.06 12.06 24.35
C ALA A 417 10.32 11.93 23.47
N GLU A 418 11.27 11.12 23.91
CA GLU A 418 12.54 10.88 23.22
C GLU A 418 12.62 9.43 22.74
N PRO A 419 13.32 9.13 21.64
CA PRO A 419 13.59 7.75 21.24
C PRO A 419 14.41 7.00 22.30
N ASP A 420 14.03 5.76 22.62
CA ASP A 420 14.75 4.91 23.58
C ASP A 420 14.50 3.41 23.31
N VAL A 421 15.28 2.55 23.98
CA VAL A 421 15.16 1.10 23.94
C VAL A 421 14.86 0.57 25.34
N ILE A 422 13.66 0.01 25.53
CA ILE A 422 13.21 -0.53 26.82
C ILE A 422 12.81 -1.99 26.63
N GLY A 423 13.35 -2.89 27.45
CA GLY A 423 13.06 -4.33 27.31
C GLY A 423 13.45 -4.91 25.95
N GLY A 424 14.43 -4.31 25.26
CA GLY A 424 14.84 -4.68 23.90
C GLY A 424 13.92 -4.19 22.78
N VAL A 425 12.91 -3.37 23.10
CA VAL A 425 11.97 -2.78 22.14
C VAL A 425 12.33 -1.31 21.91
N GLU A 426 12.41 -0.90 20.65
CA GLU A 426 12.60 0.50 20.26
C GLU A 426 11.26 1.26 20.29
N GLY A 427 11.25 2.46 20.88
CA GLY A 427 10.05 3.28 20.96
C GLY A 427 10.33 4.71 21.40
N MET A 428 9.28 5.40 21.81
CA MET A 428 9.31 6.76 22.36
C MET A 428 9.02 6.69 23.85
N VAL A 429 9.89 7.26 24.67
CA VAL A 429 9.74 7.32 26.12
C VAL A 429 9.55 8.76 26.58
N TRP A 430 8.61 8.95 27.49
CA TRP A 430 8.46 10.18 28.25
C TRP A 430 8.58 9.87 29.74
N ARG A 431 9.25 10.76 30.47
CA ARG A 431 9.58 10.57 31.89
C ARG A 431 9.15 11.80 32.69
N SER A 432 8.54 11.55 33.84
CA SER A 432 8.31 12.55 34.88
C SER A 432 8.66 11.98 36.26
N ALA A 433 8.65 12.84 37.27
CA ALA A 433 8.84 12.42 38.66
C ALA A 433 7.72 11.48 39.17
N ARG A 434 6.58 11.38 38.48
CA ARG A 434 5.40 10.63 38.93
C ARG A 434 5.11 9.39 38.11
N GLU A 435 5.52 9.38 36.85
CA GLU A 435 5.23 8.31 35.92
C GLU A 435 6.24 8.28 34.76
N GLN A 436 6.35 7.13 34.14
CA GLN A 436 7.10 6.90 32.91
C GLN A 436 6.17 6.24 31.91
N ARG A 437 6.18 6.73 30.68
CA ARG A 437 5.36 6.24 29.58
C ARG A 437 6.25 5.85 28.42
N PHE A 438 6.03 4.67 27.86
CA PHE A 438 6.77 4.14 26.72
C PHE A 438 5.80 3.67 25.65
N ALA A 439 5.92 4.17 24.43
CA ALA A 439 5.06 3.81 23.31
C ALA A 439 5.89 3.32 22.12
N TRP A 440 5.46 2.24 21.47
CA TRP A 440 6.11 1.69 20.29
C TRP A 440 5.10 1.14 19.29
N ARG A 441 5.59 0.91 18.06
CA ARG A 441 4.85 0.20 17.03
C ARG A 441 5.19 -1.29 17.12
N GLU A 442 4.18 -2.11 17.33
CA GLU A 442 4.32 -3.57 17.36
C GLU A 442 4.20 -4.16 15.96
N ASP A 443 3.20 -3.72 15.19
CA ASP A 443 2.98 -4.10 13.79
C ASP A 443 2.33 -2.95 13.02
N THR A 444 2.10 -3.11 11.72
CA THR A 444 1.39 -2.16 10.87
C THR A 444 0.01 -1.86 11.46
N GLY A 445 -0.19 -0.60 11.82
CA GLY A 445 -1.37 -0.07 12.51
C GLY A 445 -1.73 -0.75 13.82
N LEU A 446 -0.74 -1.34 14.50
CA LEU A 446 -0.82 -1.81 15.88
C LEU A 446 0.29 -1.14 16.71
N GLY A 447 -0.12 -0.44 17.77
CA GLY A 447 0.77 0.29 18.65
C GLY A 447 0.45 -0.01 20.10
N VAL A 448 1.47 0.01 20.94
CA VAL A 448 1.32 -0.24 22.36
C VAL A 448 1.94 0.91 23.13
N ALA A 449 1.27 1.34 24.19
CA ALA A 449 1.83 2.25 25.18
C ALA A 449 1.71 1.65 26.58
N VAL A 450 2.81 1.67 27.32
CA VAL A 450 2.89 1.24 28.72
C VAL A 450 3.17 2.46 29.57
N THR A 451 2.32 2.72 30.56
CA THR A 451 2.54 3.75 31.57
C THR A 451 2.72 3.10 32.93
N VAL A 452 3.81 3.42 33.62
CA VAL A 452 4.08 2.98 34.99
C VAL A 452 4.19 4.19 35.91
N SER A 453 3.66 4.11 37.13
CA SER A 453 3.87 5.14 38.14
C SER A 453 5.28 5.06 38.75
N ALA A 454 5.66 6.08 39.53
CA ALA A 454 6.95 6.17 40.20
C ALA A 454 7.34 4.89 40.97
N GLY A 455 6.40 4.29 41.72
CA GLY A 455 6.64 3.05 42.46
C GLY A 455 6.84 1.79 41.61
N SER A 456 6.58 1.86 40.30
CA SER A 456 6.69 0.76 39.33
C SER A 456 7.66 1.07 38.17
N GLN A 457 8.39 2.19 38.22
CA GLN A 457 9.38 2.54 37.17
C GLN A 457 10.43 1.45 36.92
N PRO A 458 11.03 0.81 37.95
CA PRO A 458 11.99 -0.27 37.73
C PRO A 458 11.42 -1.50 36.99
N GLU A 459 10.10 -1.68 37.02
CA GLU A 459 9.41 -2.83 36.44
C GLU A 459 9.08 -2.63 34.94
N LEU A 460 9.24 -1.40 34.40
CA LEU A 460 8.84 -1.07 33.03
C LEU A 460 9.51 -1.96 31.99
N ALA A 461 10.83 -2.17 32.11
CA ALA A 461 11.57 -3.00 31.15
C ALA A 461 11.04 -4.43 31.08
N GLN A 462 10.69 -5.02 32.22
CA GLN A 462 10.17 -6.37 32.30
C GLN A 462 8.72 -6.47 31.79
N VAL A 463 7.90 -5.44 32.01
CA VAL A 463 6.55 -5.36 31.41
C VAL A 463 6.66 -5.30 29.90
N VAL A 464 7.53 -4.43 29.36
CA VAL A 464 7.69 -4.23 27.91
C VAL A 464 8.29 -5.47 27.23
N GLU A 465 9.34 -6.07 27.79
CA GLU A 465 10.03 -7.24 27.21
C GLU A 465 9.08 -8.41 26.92
N GLY A 466 8.05 -8.59 27.74
CA GLY A 466 7.08 -9.66 27.56
C GLY A 466 5.89 -9.31 26.64
N ILE A 467 5.66 -8.03 26.35
CA ILE A 467 4.50 -7.64 25.55
C ILE A 467 4.75 -7.95 24.08
N HIS A 468 3.89 -8.81 23.53
CA HIS A 468 3.87 -9.14 22.12
C HIS A 468 2.43 -9.24 21.62
N ALA A 469 2.20 -8.88 20.35
CA ALA A 469 0.93 -9.18 19.68
C ALA A 469 0.70 -10.71 19.67
N GLY A 470 -0.47 -11.16 20.14
CA GLY A 470 -0.78 -12.57 20.23
C GLY A 470 -1.32 -13.14 18.93
N GLY A 471 -0.52 -13.99 18.28
CA GLY A 471 -1.00 -15.05 17.37
C GLY A 471 -1.09 -16.41 18.05
#